data_AF-A0A8S9H1C6-F1
#
_entry.id   AF-A0A8S9H1C6-F1
#
_cell.length_a   1.000
_cell.length_b   1.000
_cell.length_c   1.000
_cell.angle_alpha   90.00
_cell.angle_beta   90.00
_cell.angle_gamma   90.00
#
_symmetry.space_group_name_H-M   'P 1'
#
loop_
_entity.id
_entity.type
_entity.pdbx_description
1 polymer ?
#
loop_
_entity_poly.entity_id
_entity_poly.type
_entity_poly.pdbx_seq_one_letter_code
_entity_poly.pdbx_strand_id
1 'polypeptide(L)' 'MRADPEGLAEIQRLVGARKLKIPVEKTFSITEVVAAHEAKEKKEIPGKVVLEL' A
#
# COMPACT_ATOMS: atom_id res chain seq x y z
N MET A 1 -1.75 16.98 0.31
CA MET A 1 -2.81 16.56 1.25
C MET A 1 -2.11 15.95 2.46
N ARG A 2 -2.14 16.61 3.63
CA ARG A 2 -1.53 16.08 4.87
C ARG A 2 -2.58 15.19 5.53
N ALA A 3 -2.24 13.94 5.82
CA ALA A 3 -3.14 13.07 6.58
C ALA A 3 -3.23 13.56 8.02
N ASP A 4 -4.44 13.59 8.56
CA ASP A 4 -4.70 13.92 9.96
C ASP A 4 -4.14 12.82 10.89
N PRO A 5 -3.34 13.16 11.92
CA PRO A 5 -2.74 12.17 12.82
C PRO A 5 -3.77 11.28 13.54
N GLU A 6 -4.93 11.83 13.93
CA GLU A 6 -5.98 11.05 14.59
C GLU A 6 -6.62 10.05 13.62
N GLY A 7 -6.88 10.49 12.38
CA GLY A 7 -7.34 9.61 11.30
C GLY A 7 -6.36 8.45 11.02
N LEU A 8 -5.05 8.70 11.04
CA LEU A 8 -4.04 7.63 10.87
C LEU A 8 -4.02 6.64 12.05
N ALA A 9 -4.14 7.14 13.28
CA ALA A 9 -4.21 6.30 14.47
C ALA A 9 -5.44 5.38 14.45
N GLU A 10 -6.59 5.90 13.99
CA GLU A 10 -7.80 5.10 13.84
C GLU A 10 -7.66 4.02 12.75
N ILE A 11 -7.07 4.37 11.60
CA ILE A 11 -6.76 3.38 10.56
C ILE A 11 -5.86 2.27 11.12
N GLN A 12 -4.81 2.61 11.87
CA GLN A 12 -3.93 1.63 12.50
C GLN A 12 -4.70 0.70 13.45
N ARG A 13 -5.57 1.26 14.30
CA ARG A 13 -6.41 0.49 15.24
C ARG A 13 -7.33 -0.48 14.50
N LEU A 14 -7.98 -0.04 13.43
CA LEU A 14 -8.90 -0.86 12.64
C LEU A 14 -8.17 -1.99 11.89
N VAL A 15 -6.98 -1.72 11.36
CA VAL A 15 -6.12 -2.74 10.73
C VAL A 15 -5.66 -3.77 11.76
N GLY A 16 -5.17 -3.32 12.92
CA GLY A 16 -4.75 -4.21 14.00
C GLY A 16 -5.90 -5.10 14.52
N ALA A 17 -7.12 -4.56 14.56
CA ALA A 17 -8.33 -5.30 14.91
C ALA A 17 -8.92 -6.14 13.76
N ARG A 18 -8.26 -6.22 12.59
CA ARG A 18 -8.75 -6.88 11.36
C ARG A 18 -10.11 -6.40 10.84
N LYS A 19 -10.54 -5.19 11.25
CA LYS A 19 -11.78 -4.54 10.79
C LYS A 19 -11.58 -3.77 9.48
N LEU A 20 -10.32 -3.51 9.12
CA LEU A 20 -9.92 -2.87 7.87
C LEU A 20 -8.77 -3.67 7.26
N LYS A 21 -8.87 -4.04 5.97
CA LYS A 21 -7.79 -4.67 5.24
C LYS A 21 -7.16 -3.65 4.31
N ILE A 22 -5.84 -3.46 4.41
CA ILE A 22 -5.09 -2.72 3.40
C ILE A 22 -4.96 -3.64 2.19
N PRO A 23 -5.47 -3.26 1.00
CA PRO A 23 -5.46 -4.13 -0.17
C PRO A 23 -4.06 -4.11 -0.82
N VAL A 24 -3.05 -4.63 -0.12
CA VAL A 24 -1.73 -4.88 -0.72
C VAL A 24 -1.86 -6.11 -1.62
N GLU A 25 -1.69 -5.88 -2.91
CA GLU A 25 -1.89 -6.91 -3.93
C GLU A 25 -0.56 -7.51 -4.37
N LYS A 26 0.48 -6.67 -4.45
CA LYS A 26 1.83 -7.11 -4.81
C LYS A 26 2.89 -6.30 -4.07
N THR A 27 3.91 -7.00 -3.63
CA THR A 27 5.14 -6.43 -3.06
C THR A 27 6.29 -6.70 -4.02
N PHE A 28 7.14 -5.72 -4.24
CA PHE A 28 8.36 -5.83 -5.04
C PHE A 28 9.56 -5.48 -4.16
N SER A 29 10.71 -6.06 -4.46
CA SER A 29 11.97 -5.58 -3.90
C SER A 29 12.26 -4.15 -4.41
N ILE A 30 12.95 -3.33 -3.63
CA ILE A 30 13.42 -2.01 -4.09
C ILE A 30 14.31 -2.12 -5.35
N THR A 31 14.99 -3.24 -5.54
CA THR A 31 15.77 -3.50 -6.77
C THR A 31 14.89 -3.62 -8.02
N GLU A 32 13.60 -3.90 -7.86
CA GLU A 32 12.61 -4.08 -8.93
C GLU A 32 11.72 -2.83 -9.10
N VAL A 33 12.17 -1.66 -8.64
CA VAL A 33 11.40 -0.41 -8.67
C VAL A 33 10.84 -0.04 -10.04
N VAL A 34 11.59 -0.33 -11.12
CA VAL A 34 11.13 -0.08 -12.50
C VAL A 34 9.92 -0.94 -12.83
N ALA A 35 9.98 -2.24 -12.54
CA ALA A 35 8.86 -3.16 -12.77
C ALA A 35 7.65 -2.83 -11.90
N ALA A 36 7.88 -2.43 -10.64
CA ALA A 36 6.82 -1.99 -9.74
C ALA A 36 6.11 -0.71 -10.27
N HIS A 37 6.88 0.23 -10.83
CA HIS A 37 6.34 1.44 -11.43
C HIS A 37 5.50 1.13 -12.66
N GLU A 38 6.03 0.32 -13.58
CA GLU A 38 5.30 -0.09 -14.78
C GLU A 38 3.99 -0.80 -14.45
N ALA A 39 4.00 -1.75 -13.51
CA ALA A 39 2.80 -2.49 -13.11
C ALA A 39 1.72 -1.57 -12.51
N LYS A 40 2.14 -0.51 -11.81
CA LYS A 40 1.26 0.54 -11.29
C LYS A 40 0.70 1.41 -12.43
N GLU A 41 1.54 1.86 -13.36
CA GLU A 41 1.13 2.72 -14.48
C GLU A 41 0.18 2.02 -15.44
N LYS A 42 0.47 0.76 -15.76
CA LYS A 42 -0.39 -0.10 -16.60
C LYS A 42 -1.71 -0.48 -15.93
N LYS A 43 -1.88 -0.15 -14.64
CA LYS A 43 -3.06 -0.51 -13.81
C LYS A 43 -3.35 -2.02 -13.80
N GLU A 44 -2.32 -2.85 -13.99
CA GLU A 44 -2.43 -4.31 -13.95
C GLU A 44 -2.79 -4.80 -12.54
N ILE A 45 -2.42 -3.99 -11.54
CA ILE A 45 -2.60 -4.30 -10.13
C ILE A 45 -3.72 -3.39 -9.59
N PRO A 46 -4.90 -3.93 -9.27
CA PRO A 46 -6.05 -3.14 -8.80
C PRO A 46 -5.86 -2.62 -7.36
N GLY A 47 -5.00 -3.27 -6.58
CA GLY A 47 -4.66 -2.88 -5.21
C GLY A 47 -3.40 -2.04 -5.10
N LYS A 48 -2.87 -1.96 -3.88
CA LYS A 48 -1.62 -1.26 -3.58
C LYS A 48 -0.43 -2.10 -3.99
N VAL A 49 0.50 -1.44 -4.68
CA VAL A 49 1.86 -1.91 -4.90
C VAL A 49 2.75 -1.37 -3.79
N VAL A 50 3.51 -2.26 -3.14
CA VAL A 50 4.43 -1.90 -2.05
C VAL A 50 5.85 -2.25 -2.46
N LEU A 51 6.81 -1.40 -2.09
CA LEU A 51 8.23 -1.70 -2.20
C LEU A 51 8.76 -2.12 -0.83
N GLU A 52 9.51 -3.21 -0.80
CA GLU A 52 10.25 -3.67 0.38
C GLU A 52 11.74 -3.36 0.19
N LEU A 53 12.40 -2.91 1.28
CA LEU A 53 13.80 -2.52 1.30
C LEU A 53 14.71 -3.70 1.60
#